data_AF-A0A933SJ90-F1
#
_entry.id   AF-A0A933SJ90-F1
#
_cell.length_a   1.000
_cell.length_b   1.000
_cell.length_c   1.000
_cell.angle_alpha   90.00
_cell.angle_beta   90.00
_cell.angle_gamma   90.00
#
_symmetry.space_group_name_H-M   'P 1'
#
loop_
_entity.id
_entity.type
_entity.pdbx_description
1 polymer ?
#
loop_
_entity_poly.entity_id
_entity_poly.type
_entity_poly.pdbx_seq_one_letter_code
_entity_poly.pdbx_strand_id
1 'polypeptide(L)'
;MTERKRLGEMLVEAGMIDNMQLQSALGHQRQWGGKLGDILLEMGFISEHVLADFFESHLNIPCLDLSDFEIPENVRGLLKDEIIKKYSVVPIGYENKVLTVAMSDPSDIRTIDELQFATGYRIKPILVFSLDVKRLIQRYFGEEVAAGHQYKSKVHEIGEKKDFELVRDEKQGIQKKEVTVKNYLNAMTSLLVEKGIITKEELQKKIKEIT
;
A
#
# COMPACT_ATOMS: atom_id res chain seq x y z
N MET A 1 -35.22 1.78 -7.96
CA MET A 1 -34.04 1.79 -7.07
C MET A 1 -32.91 1.18 -7.85
N THR A 2 -31.97 1.97 -8.35
CA THR A 2 -30.80 1.41 -9.05
C THR A 2 -29.92 0.77 -7.99
N GLU A 3 -29.92 -0.57 -7.89
CA GLU A 3 -28.91 -1.28 -7.12
C GLU A 3 -27.55 -0.83 -7.65
N ARG A 4 -26.80 -0.09 -6.82
CA ARG A 4 -25.46 0.38 -7.18
C ARG A 4 -24.54 -0.83 -7.17
N LYS A 5 -24.01 -1.16 -8.34
CA LYS A 5 -23.09 -2.27 -8.55
C LYS A 5 -21.83 -2.07 -7.72
N ARG A 6 -21.34 -3.16 -7.12
CA ARG A 6 -20.09 -3.15 -6.35
C ARG A 6 -18.90 -3.08 -7.32
N LEU A 7 -17.77 -2.53 -6.87
CA LEU A 7 -16.55 -2.44 -7.70
C LEU A 7 -16.20 -3.77 -8.39
N GLY A 8 -16.27 -4.89 -7.65
CA GLY A 8 -16.00 -6.21 -8.22
C GLY A 8 -16.94 -6.59 -9.38
N GLU A 9 -18.24 -6.32 -9.25
CA GLU A 9 -19.22 -6.59 -10.30
C GLU A 9 -18.98 -5.69 -11.51
N MET A 10 -18.65 -4.41 -11.28
CA MET A 10 -18.35 -3.49 -12.36
C MET A 10 -17.08 -3.88 -13.12
N LEU A 11 -16.05 -4.40 -12.44
CA LEU A 11 -14.84 -4.90 -13.08
C LEU A 11 -15.10 -6.15 -13.94
N VAL A 12 -16.00 -7.05 -13.47
CA VAL A 12 -16.43 -8.22 -14.27
C VAL A 12 -17.20 -7.79 -15.51
N GLU A 13 -18.12 -6.84 -15.37
CA GLU A 13 -18.91 -6.32 -16.49
C GLU A 13 -18.07 -5.57 -17.52
N ALA A 14 -17.05 -4.85 -17.06
CA ALA A 14 -16.07 -4.19 -17.93
C ALA A 14 -15.10 -5.18 -18.60
N GLY A 15 -15.17 -6.48 -18.26
CA GLY A 15 -14.29 -7.51 -18.80
C GLY A 15 -12.85 -7.43 -18.31
N MET A 16 -12.59 -6.69 -17.22
CA MET A 16 -11.25 -6.51 -16.65
C MET A 16 -10.81 -7.72 -15.82
N ILE A 17 -11.78 -8.40 -15.20
CA ILE A 17 -11.58 -9.65 -14.47
C ILE A 17 -12.73 -10.61 -14.78
N ASP A 18 -12.53 -11.90 -14.54
CA ASP A 18 -13.62 -12.89 -14.60
C ASP A 18 -14.26 -13.14 -13.22
N ASN A 19 -15.36 -13.89 -13.20
CA ASN A 19 -16.05 -14.24 -11.96
C ASN A 19 -15.18 -15.09 -11.01
N MET A 20 -14.29 -15.94 -11.53
CA MET A 20 -13.44 -16.80 -10.72
C MET A 20 -12.40 -15.96 -9.97
N GLN A 21 -11.73 -15.05 -10.68
CA GLN A 21 -10.79 -14.06 -10.14
C GLN A 21 -11.46 -13.19 -9.08
N LEU A 22 -12.68 -12.71 -9.34
CA LEU A 22 -13.45 -11.95 -8.35
C LEU A 22 -13.73 -12.77 -7.08
N GLN A 23 -14.19 -14.03 -7.23
CA GLN A 23 -14.46 -14.88 -6.06
C GLN A 23 -13.19 -15.19 -5.26
N SER A 24 -12.06 -15.42 -5.95
CA SER A 24 -10.76 -15.61 -5.31
C SER A 24 -10.32 -14.38 -4.52
N ALA A 25 -10.44 -13.18 -5.10
CA ALA A 25 -10.11 -11.93 -4.42
C ALA A 25 -11.03 -11.64 -3.23
N LEU A 26 -12.33 -11.89 -3.35
CA LEU A 26 -13.29 -11.78 -2.24
C LEU A 26 -13.05 -12.84 -1.15
N GLY A 27 -12.56 -14.02 -1.52
CA GLY A 27 -12.08 -15.04 -0.57
C GLY A 27 -10.90 -14.52 0.24
N HIS A 28 -9.89 -13.98 -0.44
CA HIS A 28 -8.73 -13.35 0.20
C HIS A 28 -9.12 -12.19 1.12
N GLN A 29 -9.99 -11.29 0.64
CA GLN A 29 -10.49 -10.15 1.42
C GLN A 29 -11.22 -10.58 2.69
N ARG A 30 -12.01 -11.66 2.65
CA ARG A 30 -12.71 -12.16 3.84
C ARG A 30 -11.76 -12.75 4.88
N GLN A 31 -10.65 -13.34 4.44
CA GLN A 31 -9.68 -13.97 5.33
C GLN A 31 -8.69 -12.96 5.92
N TRP A 32 -8.21 -12.00 5.11
CA TRP A 32 -7.10 -11.11 5.47
C TRP A 32 -7.50 -9.64 5.59
N GLY A 33 -8.72 -9.27 5.18
CA GLY A 33 -9.15 -7.90 5.05
C GLY A 33 -8.54 -7.22 3.83
N GLY A 34 -8.55 -5.88 3.82
CA GLY A 34 -7.97 -5.06 2.76
C GLY A 34 -8.96 -4.54 1.72
N LYS A 35 -8.46 -3.71 0.80
CA LYS A 35 -9.24 -3.14 -0.30
C LYS A 35 -9.23 -4.08 -1.49
N LEU A 36 -10.38 -4.24 -2.15
CA LEU A 36 -10.52 -5.20 -3.25
C LEU A 36 -9.58 -4.88 -4.41
N GLY A 37 -9.40 -3.60 -4.76
CA GLY A 37 -8.45 -3.16 -5.78
C GLY A 37 -7.01 -3.59 -5.49
N ASP A 38 -6.52 -3.33 -4.27
CA ASP A 38 -5.17 -3.74 -3.85
C ASP A 38 -4.98 -5.25 -3.94
N ILE A 39 -5.97 -6.03 -3.50
CA ILE A 39 -5.91 -7.50 -3.56
C ILE A 39 -5.85 -7.98 -5.01
N LEU A 40 -6.62 -7.38 -5.92
CA LEU A 40 -6.59 -7.74 -7.34
C LEU A 40 -5.21 -7.44 -7.97
N LEU A 41 -4.54 -6.38 -7.54
CA LEU A 41 -3.17 -6.05 -7.95
C LEU A 41 -2.16 -7.06 -7.38
N GLU A 42 -2.23 -7.35 -6.07
CA GLU A 42 -1.35 -8.29 -5.38
C GLU A 42 -1.45 -9.72 -5.96
N MET A 43 -2.66 -10.14 -6.34
CA MET A 43 -2.90 -11.43 -6.97
C MET A 43 -2.54 -11.45 -8.47
N GLY A 44 -2.16 -10.31 -9.05
CA GLY A 44 -1.80 -10.18 -10.46
C GLY A 44 -2.98 -10.37 -11.42
N PHE A 45 -4.22 -10.19 -10.95
CA PHE A 45 -5.42 -10.31 -11.79
C PHE A 45 -5.68 -9.05 -12.61
N ILE A 46 -5.24 -7.90 -12.11
CA ILE A 46 -5.32 -6.61 -12.79
C ILE A 46 -3.98 -5.89 -12.62
N SER A 47 -3.65 -4.97 -13.54
CA SER A 47 -2.50 -4.08 -13.37
C SER A 47 -2.96 -2.71 -12.86
N GLU A 48 -2.02 -1.95 -12.29
CA GLU A 48 -2.27 -0.60 -11.79
C GLU A 48 -2.85 0.32 -12.86
N HIS A 49 -2.30 0.26 -14.07
CA HIS A 49 -2.78 1.03 -15.22
C HIS A 49 -4.23 0.68 -15.59
N VAL A 50 -4.55 -0.61 -15.67
CA VAL A 50 -5.92 -1.05 -16.02
C VAL A 50 -6.93 -0.64 -14.95
N LEU A 51 -6.54 -0.70 -13.68
CA LEU A 51 -7.39 -0.25 -12.57
C LEU A 51 -7.60 1.27 -12.64
N ALA A 52 -6.55 2.05 -12.87
CA ALA A 52 -6.63 3.50 -13.04
C ALA A 52 -7.54 3.89 -14.22
N ASP A 53 -7.33 3.27 -15.38
CA ASP A 53 -8.13 3.47 -16.59
C ASP A 53 -9.61 3.15 -16.34
N PHE A 54 -9.90 2.09 -15.57
CA PHE A 54 -11.26 1.74 -15.19
C PHE A 54 -11.92 2.84 -14.34
N PHE A 55 -11.23 3.36 -13.33
CA PHE A 55 -11.76 4.45 -12.49
C PHE A 55 -12.00 5.73 -13.29
N GLU A 56 -11.14 6.06 -14.24
CA GLU A 56 -11.31 7.23 -15.09
C GLU A 56 -12.48 7.05 -16.07
N SER A 57 -12.50 5.94 -16.80
CA SER A 57 -13.48 5.71 -17.87
C SER A 57 -14.89 5.35 -17.37
N HIS A 58 -15.00 4.62 -16.26
CA HIS A 58 -16.29 4.09 -15.78
C HIS A 58 -16.84 4.89 -14.59
N LEU A 59 -15.97 5.52 -13.79
CA LEU A 59 -16.36 6.24 -12.58
C LEU A 59 -16.08 7.75 -12.67
N ASN A 60 -15.39 8.22 -13.72
CA ASN A 60 -14.99 9.63 -13.90
C ASN A 60 -14.16 10.14 -12.71
N ILE A 61 -13.29 9.27 -12.18
CA ILE A 61 -12.41 9.54 -11.05
C ILE A 61 -10.97 9.50 -11.56
N PRO A 62 -10.22 10.62 -11.52
CA PRO A 62 -8.85 10.66 -11.99
C PRO A 62 -7.92 9.84 -11.10
N CYS A 63 -6.88 9.26 -11.70
CA CYS A 63 -5.78 8.64 -10.97
C CYS A 63 -4.57 9.59 -10.96
N LEU A 64 -3.97 9.79 -9.79
CA LEU A 64 -2.80 10.65 -9.64
C LEU A 64 -1.72 9.98 -8.80
N ASP A 65 -0.49 9.95 -9.32
CA ASP A 65 0.69 9.60 -8.54
C ASP A 65 1.03 10.78 -7.63
N LEU A 66 1.04 10.54 -6.33
CA LEU A 66 1.35 11.55 -5.32
C LEU A 66 2.70 11.32 -4.65
N SER A 67 3.62 10.63 -5.31
CA SER A 67 4.91 10.27 -4.73
C SER A 67 5.75 11.45 -4.27
N ASP A 68 5.81 12.48 -5.11
CA ASP A 68 6.56 13.71 -4.84
C ASP A 68 5.65 14.91 -4.57
N PHE A 69 4.35 14.68 -4.36
CA PHE A 69 3.38 15.75 -4.15
C PHE A 69 3.50 16.34 -2.74
N GLU A 70 3.54 17.68 -2.67
CA GLU A 70 3.52 18.40 -1.40
C GLU A 70 2.14 18.95 -1.10
N ILE A 71 1.57 18.52 0.02
CA ILE A 71 0.24 18.97 0.44
C ILE A 71 0.33 20.43 0.92
N PRO A 72 -0.47 21.35 0.37
CA PRO A 72 -0.53 22.73 0.85
C PRO A 72 -0.92 22.80 2.34
N GLU A 73 -0.23 23.63 3.12
CA GLU A 73 -0.42 23.72 4.58
C GLU A 73 -1.85 24.12 4.97
N ASN A 74 -2.48 25.00 4.17
CA ASN A 74 -3.86 25.42 4.34
C ASN A 74 -4.89 24.29 4.15
N VAL A 75 -4.50 23.17 3.54
CA VAL A 75 -5.36 22.01 3.28
C VAL A 75 -5.19 20.93 4.35
N ARG A 76 -4.01 20.83 4.96
CA ARG A 76 -3.69 19.79 5.97
C ARG A 76 -4.64 19.84 7.16
N GLY A 77 -4.97 21.05 7.64
CA GLY A 77 -5.86 21.25 8.79
C GLY A 77 -7.36 21.09 8.52
N LEU A 78 -7.77 20.82 7.26
CA LEU A 78 -9.19 20.70 6.91
C LEU A 78 -9.79 19.35 7.32
N LEU A 79 -8.96 18.33 7.51
CA LEU A 79 -9.35 17.03 8.04
C LEU A 79 -8.62 16.79 9.36
N LYS A 80 -9.33 16.21 10.33
CA LYS A 80 -8.72 15.77 11.59
C LYS A 80 -7.86 14.52 11.35
N ASP A 81 -6.73 14.43 12.02
CA ASP A 81 -5.81 13.29 11.95
C ASP A 81 -6.49 11.95 12.22
N GLU A 82 -7.46 11.91 13.14
CA GLU A 82 -8.25 10.72 13.45
C GLU A 82 -9.03 10.22 12.22
N ILE A 83 -9.61 11.14 11.44
CA ILE A 83 -10.37 10.83 10.22
C ILE A 83 -9.40 10.34 9.14
N ILE A 84 -8.28 11.05 8.96
CA ILE A 84 -7.22 10.71 8.00
C ILE A 84 -6.72 9.27 8.23
N LYS A 85 -6.38 8.93 9.48
CA LYS A 85 -5.89 7.61 9.86
C LYS A 85 -6.97 6.53 9.77
N LYS A 86 -8.19 6.83 10.23
CA LYS A 86 -9.31 5.88 10.23
C LYS A 86 -9.71 5.44 8.81
N TYR A 87 -9.85 6.39 7.90
CA TYR A 87 -10.27 6.10 6.53
C TYR A 87 -9.11 5.92 5.55
N SER A 88 -7.87 6.14 6.01
CA SER A 88 -6.68 6.15 5.15
C SER A 88 -6.87 7.06 3.94
N VAL A 89 -7.17 8.34 4.20
CA VAL A 89 -7.42 9.36 3.18
C VAL A 89 -6.61 10.61 3.45
N VAL A 90 -6.25 11.34 2.40
CA VAL A 90 -5.38 12.52 2.51
C VAL A 90 -6.01 13.71 1.79
N PRO A 91 -6.18 14.87 2.44
CA PRO A 91 -6.68 16.07 1.76
C PRO A 91 -5.54 16.67 0.92
N ILE A 92 -5.79 16.93 -0.36
CA ILE A 92 -4.75 17.41 -1.31
C ILE A 92 -5.06 18.77 -1.93
N GLY A 93 -6.32 19.21 -1.90
CA GLY A 93 -6.72 20.51 -2.38
C GLY A 93 -8.08 20.94 -1.83
N TYR A 94 -8.32 22.24 -1.75
CA TYR A 94 -9.61 22.80 -1.35
C TYR A 94 -9.93 24.04 -2.16
N GLU A 95 -11.10 24.04 -2.82
CA GLU A 95 -11.56 25.17 -3.63
C GLU A 95 -13.10 25.18 -3.65
N ASN A 96 -13.74 26.36 -3.55
CA ASN A 96 -15.20 26.51 -3.71
C ASN A 96 -16.07 25.55 -2.87
N LYS A 97 -15.69 25.31 -1.60
CA LYS A 97 -16.33 24.30 -0.69
C LYS A 97 -16.24 22.85 -1.17
N VAL A 98 -15.35 22.57 -2.12
CA VAL A 98 -15.02 21.23 -2.59
C VAL A 98 -13.66 20.85 -2.04
N LEU A 99 -13.62 19.82 -1.21
CA LEU A 99 -12.39 19.23 -0.69
C LEU A 99 -11.99 18.07 -1.60
N THR A 100 -10.82 18.18 -2.22
CA THR A 100 -10.23 17.11 -3.01
C THR A 100 -9.46 16.18 -2.10
N VAL A 101 -9.80 14.89 -2.13
CA VAL A 101 -9.28 13.89 -1.22
C VAL A 101 -8.66 12.74 -2.01
N ALA A 102 -7.40 12.44 -1.72
CA ALA A 102 -6.70 11.27 -2.20
C ALA A 102 -7.15 10.03 -1.41
N MET A 103 -7.60 9.00 -2.13
CA MET A 103 -8.15 7.77 -1.57
C MET A 103 -7.60 6.56 -2.32
N SER A 104 -7.31 5.47 -1.61
CA SER A 104 -6.95 4.19 -2.25
C SER A 104 -8.13 3.41 -2.81
N ASP A 105 -9.33 3.68 -2.31
CA ASP A 105 -10.55 3.07 -2.80
C ASP A 105 -11.65 4.13 -2.90
N PRO A 106 -11.73 4.84 -4.03
CA PRO A 106 -12.74 5.87 -4.25
C PRO A 106 -14.09 5.28 -4.66
N SER A 107 -14.21 3.95 -4.78
CA SER A 107 -15.50 3.26 -4.93
C SER A 107 -16.26 3.14 -3.61
N ASP A 108 -15.59 3.39 -2.48
CA ASP A 108 -16.17 3.38 -1.14
C ASP A 108 -16.99 4.66 -0.88
N ILE A 109 -18.21 4.67 -1.42
CA ILE A 109 -19.14 5.79 -1.28
C ILE A 109 -19.48 6.07 0.19
N ARG A 110 -19.46 5.05 1.06
CA ARG A 110 -19.75 5.24 2.49
C ARG A 110 -18.68 6.11 3.14
N THR A 111 -17.42 5.84 2.85
CA THR A 111 -16.31 6.69 3.31
C THR A 111 -16.48 8.12 2.77
N ILE A 112 -16.85 8.29 1.50
CA ILE A 112 -17.10 9.62 0.92
C ILE A 112 -18.24 10.35 1.65
N ASP A 113 -19.37 9.69 1.89
CA ASP A 113 -20.52 10.28 2.56
C ASP A 113 -20.21 10.64 4.03
N GLU A 114 -19.47 9.79 4.73
CA GLU A 114 -19.02 10.05 6.11
C GLU A 114 -18.05 11.24 6.18
N LEU A 115 -17.14 11.35 5.21
CA LEU A 115 -16.25 12.51 5.09
C LEU A 115 -17.04 13.80 4.78
N GLN A 116 -18.03 13.75 3.89
CA GLN A 116 -18.90 14.89 3.62
C GLN A 116 -19.65 15.33 4.88
N PHE A 117 -20.21 14.38 5.62
CA PHE A 117 -20.94 14.66 6.86
C PHE A 117 -20.05 15.24 7.96
N ALA A 118 -18.86 14.66 8.16
CA ALA A 118 -17.94 15.07 9.21
C ALA A 118 -17.32 16.46 8.96
N THR A 119 -17.15 16.84 7.69
CA THR A 119 -16.44 18.07 7.30
C THR A 119 -17.37 19.20 6.85
N GLY A 120 -18.57 18.87 6.38
CA GLY A 120 -19.48 19.83 5.74
C GLY A 120 -19.06 20.26 4.34
N TYR A 121 -17.99 19.68 3.77
CA TYR A 121 -17.53 19.97 2.41
C TYR A 121 -18.07 18.96 1.40
N ARG A 122 -18.16 19.36 0.13
CA ARG A 122 -18.33 18.39 -0.95
C ARG A 122 -17.00 17.68 -1.17
N ILE A 123 -17.01 16.35 -1.12
CA ILE A 123 -15.79 15.56 -1.34
C ILE A 123 -15.65 15.23 -2.83
N LYS A 124 -14.49 15.55 -3.40
CA LYS A 124 -14.07 15.11 -4.72
C LYS A 124 -12.96 14.06 -4.56
N PRO A 125 -13.24 12.76 -4.76
CA PRO A 125 -12.22 11.73 -4.62
C PRO A 125 -11.25 11.74 -5.81
N ILE A 126 -9.99 11.41 -5.53
CA ILE A 126 -8.95 11.09 -6.52
C ILE A 126 -8.37 9.72 -6.15
N LEU A 127 -8.23 8.84 -7.14
CA LEU A 127 -7.59 7.54 -6.95
C LEU A 127 -6.09 7.73 -6.80
N VAL A 128 -5.52 7.11 -5.77
CA VAL A 128 -4.08 7.12 -5.50
C VAL A 128 -3.69 5.74 -4.97
N PHE A 129 -2.49 5.25 -5.26
CA PHE A 129 -2.07 3.94 -4.77
C PHE A 129 -1.98 3.89 -3.25
N SER A 130 -2.33 2.73 -2.68
CA SER A 130 -2.31 2.50 -1.23
C SER A 130 -0.96 2.79 -0.58
N LEU A 131 0.15 2.57 -1.30
CA LEU A 131 1.48 2.90 -0.81
C LEU A 131 1.68 4.43 -0.67
N ASP A 132 1.25 5.19 -1.67
CA ASP A 132 1.43 6.64 -1.70
C ASP A 132 0.58 7.31 -0.62
N VAL A 133 -0.67 6.87 -0.45
CA VAL A 133 -1.56 7.35 0.62
C VAL A 133 -0.91 7.13 1.98
N LYS A 134 -0.39 5.92 2.24
CA LYS A 134 0.30 5.61 3.51
C LYS A 134 1.53 6.48 3.71
N ARG A 135 2.34 6.70 2.67
CA ARG A 135 3.54 7.56 2.73
C ARG A 135 3.18 9.00 3.04
N LEU A 136 2.13 9.55 2.42
CA LEU A 136 1.64 10.91 2.70
C LEU A 136 1.13 11.05 4.14
N ILE A 137 0.35 10.07 4.62
CA ILE A 137 -0.12 10.04 6.00
C ILE A 137 1.07 10.04 6.95
N GLN A 138 2.10 9.21 6.72
CA GLN A 138 3.29 9.17 7.56
C GLN A 138 4.10 10.47 7.51
N ARG A 139 4.23 11.10 6.34
CA ARG A 139 5.01 12.33 6.15
C ARG A 139 4.38 13.55 6.82
N TYR A 140 3.05 13.68 6.78
CA TYR A 140 2.35 14.91 7.18
C TYR A 140 1.45 14.77 8.40
N PHE A 141 0.99 13.56 8.72
CA PHE A 141 0.02 13.28 9.79
C PHE A 141 0.49 12.13 10.72
N GLY A 142 1.71 11.65 10.51
CA GLY A 142 2.41 10.81 11.47
C GLY A 142 2.74 11.67 12.68
N GLU A 143 2.47 11.17 13.88
CA GLU A 143 3.01 11.80 15.09
C GLU A 143 4.53 11.90 14.96
N GLU A 144 5.13 12.92 15.59
CA GLU A 144 6.56 12.92 15.88
C GLU A 144 6.89 11.61 16.60
N VAL A 145 7.33 10.61 15.85
CA VAL A 145 8.28 9.65 16.40
C VAL A 145 9.55 10.46 16.55
N ALA A 146 9.75 10.97 17.77
CA ALA A 146 11.01 11.48 18.24
C ALA A 146 12.13 10.65 17.61
N ALA A 147 13.04 11.35 16.92
CA ALA A 147 14.20 10.82 16.22
C ALA A 147 14.66 9.45 16.73
N GLY A 148 14.36 8.40 15.97
CA GLY A 148 14.82 7.04 16.23
C GLY A 148 13.72 6.02 15.99
N HIS A 149 14.10 4.87 15.42
CA HIS A 149 13.26 3.72 15.05
C HIS A 149 12.87 3.65 13.57
N GLN A 150 13.92 3.40 12.79
CA GLN A 150 14.01 2.30 11.82
C GLN A 150 12.67 1.66 11.42
N TYR A 151 12.32 1.82 10.14
CA TYR A 151 11.37 0.97 9.43
C TYR A 151 11.86 -0.49 9.47
N LYS A 152 11.42 -1.23 10.49
CA LYS A 152 11.30 -2.68 10.41
C LYS A 152 9.93 -2.96 9.82
N SER A 153 9.91 -3.25 8.53
CA SER A 153 8.82 -3.91 7.83
C SER A 153 8.42 -5.15 8.63
N LYS A 154 7.26 -5.09 9.27
CA LYS A 154 6.66 -6.23 9.98
C LYS A 154 6.01 -7.12 8.94
N VAL A 155 6.80 -8.00 8.34
CA VAL A 155 6.28 -9.19 7.66
C VAL A 155 5.79 -10.12 8.76
N HIS A 156 4.59 -10.64 8.58
CA HIS A 156 3.83 -11.49 9.49
C HIS A 156 4.70 -12.55 10.18
N GLU A 157 4.71 -12.54 11.52
CA GLU A 157 5.11 -13.68 12.34
C GLU A 157 4.02 -14.76 12.23
N ILE A 158 4.36 -15.92 11.68
CA ILE A 158 3.75 -17.18 12.08
C ILE A 158 4.82 -17.92 12.87
N GLY A 159 4.55 -18.07 14.17
CA GLY A 159 5.06 -19.13 15.06
C GLY A 159 6.56 -19.40 15.09
N GLU A 160 7.23 -18.98 16.16
CA GLU A 160 7.51 -19.84 17.32
C GLU A 160 8.40 -19.11 18.33
N LYS A 161 8.00 -19.18 19.60
CA LYS A 161 8.71 -18.62 20.75
C LYS A 161 10.07 -19.31 20.91
N LYS A 162 11.14 -18.54 21.08
CA LYS A 162 12.25 -18.91 21.98
C LYS A 162 12.89 -17.66 22.56
N ASP A 163 12.89 -17.63 23.88
CA ASP A 163 13.34 -16.56 24.76
C ASP A 163 14.79 -16.16 24.48
N PHE A 164 15.08 -14.84 24.48
CA PHE A 164 16.44 -14.36 24.73
C PHE A 164 16.42 -13.09 25.58
N GLU A 165 17.15 -13.17 26.69
CA GLU A 165 17.31 -12.17 27.73
C GLU A 165 17.92 -10.86 27.20
N LEU A 166 17.37 -9.74 27.67
CA LEU A 166 17.93 -8.40 27.48
C LEU A 166 19.17 -8.23 28.36
N VAL A 167 20.37 -8.30 27.76
CA VAL A 167 21.55 -7.65 28.32
C VAL A 167 21.69 -6.29 27.65
N ARG A 168 21.38 -5.23 28.42
CA ARG A 168 21.74 -3.86 28.08
C ARG A 168 23.25 -3.73 28.24
N ASP A 169 23.94 -3.31 27.18
CA ASP A 169 25.21 -2.63 27.35
C ASP A 169 25.27 -1.40 26.44
N GLU A 170 25.31 -0.25 27.09
CA GLU A 170 25.52 1.04 26.49
C GLU A 170 27.02 1.21 26.22
N LYS A 171 27.38 1.41 24.96
CA LYS A 171 28.49 2.23 24.43
C LYS A 171 29.06 1.60 23.16
N GLN A 172 28.81 2.22 22.02
CA GLN A 172 29.85 2.75 21.11
C GLN A 172 29.22 3.18 19.78
N GLY A 173 29.83 4.19 19.17
CA GLY A 173 29.25 5.05 18.14
C GLY A 173 28.82 4.33 16.86
N ILE A 174 27.84 4.97 16.20
CA ILE A 174 27.30 4.54 14.91
C ILE A 174 28.41 4.67 13.86
N GLN A 175 29.03 3.54 13.49
CA GLN A 175 29.71 3.41 12.20
C GLN A 175 28.74 2.75 11.22
N LYS A 176 28.30 3.54 10.22
CA LYS A 176 27.58 3.04 9.03
C LYS A 176 28.47 2.01 8.32
N LYS A 177 28.19 0.73 8.50
CA LYS A 177 28.66 -0.31 7.56
C LYS A 177 27.60 -0.43 6.47
N GLU A 178 27.94 0.03 5.26
CA GLU A 178 27.22 -0.31 4.04
C GLU A 178 27.05 -1.83 4.00
N VAL A 179 25.82 -2.29 4.18
CA VAL A 179 25.47 -3.68 3.91
C VAL A 179 25.38 -3.79 2.39
N THR A 180 26.52 -4.08 1.76
CA THR A 180 26.63 -4.18 0.32
C THR A 180 25.73 -5.32 -0.17
N VAL A 181 25.06 -5.11 -1.31
CA VAL A 181 24.16 -6.05 -2.02
C VAL A 181 24.71 -7.50 -2.09
N LYS A 182 26.05 -7.66 -2.09
CA LYS A 182 26.76 -8.93 -2.00
C LYS A 182 26.36 -9.80 -0.81
N ASN A 183 26.09 -9.22 0.36
CA ASN A 183 25.73 -10.01 1.54
C ASN A 183 24.32 -10.60 1.42
N TYR A 184 23.39 -9.85 0.82
CA TYR A 184 22.03 -10.34 0.57
C TYR A 184 22.04 -11.44 -0.50
N LEU A 185 22.81 -11.24 -1.58
CA LEU A 185 22.99 -12.26 -2.62
C LEU A 185 23.60 -13.54 -2.04
N ASN A 186 24.63 -13.44 -1.19
CA ASN A 186 25.27 -14.60 -0.58
C ASN A 186 24.31 -15.38 0.35
N ALA A 187 23.48 -14.67 1.13
CA ALA A 187 22.48 -15.28 1.98
C ALA A 187 21.39 -15.98 1.15
N MET A 188 20.92 -15.34 0.08
CA MET A 188 19.92 -15.89 -0.83
C MET A 188 20.45 -17.11 -1.60
N THR A 189 21.71 -17.09 -2.04
CA THR A 189 22.34 -18.27 -2.67
C THR A 189 22.49 -19.44 -1.70
N SER A 190 22.82 -19.17 -0.44
CA SER A 190 22.92 -20.21 0.58
C SER A 190 21.56 -20.86 0.85
N LEU A 191 20.49 -20.07 0.88
CA LEU A 191 19.12 -20.53 1.11
C LEU A 191 18.58 -21.37 -0.05
N LEU A 192 18.87 -20.99 -1.30
CA LEU A 192 18.46 -21.75 -2.48
C LEU A 192 19.14 -23.12 -2.57
N VAL A 193 20.39 -23.21 -2.10
CA VAL A 193 21.14 -24.47 -2.00
C VAL A 193 20.60 -25.35 -0.87
N GLU A 194 20.28 -24.76 0.29
CA GLU A 194 19.73 -25.48 1.44
C GLU A 194 18.32 -26.02 1.17
N LYS A 195 17.51 -25.29 0.40
CA LYS A 195 16.18 -25.72 -0.04
C LYS A 195 16.21 -26.67 -1.25
N GLY A 196 17.40 -27.02 -1.76
CA GLY A 196 17.57 -27.97 -2.86
C GLY A 196 17.06 -27.48 -4.21
N ILE A 197 16.79 -26.17 -4.35
CA ILE A 197 16.28 -25.55 -5.59
C ILE A 197 17.41 -25.42 -6.63
N ILE A 198 18.66 -25.29 -6.18
CA ILE A 198 19.84 -25.25 -7.03
C ILE A 198 21.00 -25.99 -6.36
N THR A 199 21.78 -26.76 -7.13
CA THR A 199 22.99 -27.38 -6.59
C THR A 199 24.17 -26.40 -6.59
N LYS A 200 25.12 -26.55 -5.66
CA LYS A 200 26.33 -25.70 -5.60
C LYS A 200 27.12 -25.71 -6.92
N GLU A 201 27.07 -26.83 -7.64
CA GLU A 201 27.76 -27.00 -8.93
C GLU A 201 27.08 -26.21 -10.06
N GLU A 202 25.75 -26.16 -10.12
CA GLU A 202 24.99 -25.35 -11.09
C GLU A 202 25.18 -23.85 -10.87
N LEU A 203 25.25 -23.42 -9.61
CA LEU A 203 25.50 -22.02 -9.26
C LEU A 203 26.90 -21.57 -9.74
N GLN A 204 27.93 -22.40 -9.53
CA GLN A 204 29.29 -22.11 -10.00
C GLN A 204 29.39 -22.10 -11.53
N LYS A 205 28.63 -22.95 -12.23
CA LYS A 205 28.58 -22.99 -13.68
C LYS A 205 27.96 -21.73 -14.27
N LYS A 206 26.85 -21.25 -13.71
CA LYS A 206 26.18 -20.00 -14.14
C LYS A 206 27.01 -18.74 -13.85
N ILE A 207 27.77 -18.71 -12.75
CA ILE A 207 28.65 -17.57 -12.46
C ILE A 207 29.80 -17.48 -13.48
N LYS A 208 30.30 -18.62 -13.98
CA LYS A 208 31.31 -18.67 -15.06
C LYS A 208 30.78 -18.29 -16.44
N GLU A 209 29.48 -18.38 -16.69
CA GLU A 209 28.87 -17.93 -17.96
C GLU A 209 28.63 -16.42 -18.02
N ILE A 210 28.68 -15.74 -16.87
CA ILE A 210 28.40 -14.30 -16.72
C ILE A 210 29.69 -13.46 -16.54
N THR A 211 30.85 -14.11 -16.36
CA THR A 211 32.18 -13.46 -16.24
C THR A 211 32.97 -13.65 -17.52
#